data_AF-A0A8J3CDQ7-F1
#
_entry.id   AF-A0A8J3CDQ7-F1
#
_cell.length_a   1.000
_cell.length_b   1.000
_cell.length_c   1.000
_cell.angle_alpha   90.00
_cell.angle_beta   90.00
_cell.angle_gamma   90.00
#
_symmetry.space_group_name_H-M   'P 1'
#
loop_
_entity.id
_entity.type
_entity.pdbx_description
1 polymer ?
#
loop_
_entity_poly.entity_id
_entity_poly.type
_entity_poly.pdbx_seq_one_letter_code
_entity_poly.pdbx_strand_id
1 'polypeptide(L)'
;MNRTSSTPLTDLAAQIATEAADLADALSTAEDVQWERPPSRQPNSSEEGRRPMGHHTDPTGDTATHEGRLALRQVITQAKHLLPHIRVIVAQLRTHTTDAITRWGSSQS
;
A
#
# COMPACT_ATOMS: atom_id res chain seq x y z
N MET A 1 17.42 24.39 -26.86
CA MET A 1 17.24 25.00 -25.53
C MET A 1 16.02 24.37 -24.88
N ASN A 2 16.19 23.30 -24.09
CA ASN A 2 15.09 22.66 -23.37
C ASN A 2 14.86 23.42 -22.05
N ARG A 3 13.75 24.13 -21.93
CA ARG A 3 13.26 24.54 -20.61
C ARG A 3 12.80 23.26 -19.93
N THR A 4 13.50 22.84 -18.88
CA THR A 4 12.96 21.93 -17.88
C THR A 4 11.70 22.59 -17.30
N SER A 5 10.53 22.22 -17.81
CA SER A 5 9.25 22.60 -17.25
C SER A 5 9.16 21.98 -15.86
N SER A 6 9.50 22.77 -14.84
CA SER A 6 9.32 22.39 -13.43
C SER A 6 7.83 22.23 -13.19
N THR A 7 7.41 21.02 -12.81
CA THR A 7 6.04 20.76 -12.35
C THR A 7 5.71 21.72 -11.21
N PRO A 8 4.58 22.46 -11.26
CA PRO A 8 4.12 23.27 -10.14
C PRO A 8 4.00 22.43 -8.86
N LEU A 9 4.35 23.01 -7.70
CA LEU A 9 4.27 22.30 -6.42
C LEU A 9 2.86 21.81 -6.09
N THR A 10 1.83 22.54 -6.56
CA THR A 10 0.42 22.15 -6.44
C THR A 10 0.11 20.89 -7.22
N ASP A 11 0.67 20.74 -8.41
CA ASP A 11 0.45 19.58 -9.28
C ASP A 11 1.16 18.35 -8.70
N LEU A 12 2.36 18.54 -8.15
CA LEU A 12 3.06 17.48 -7.42
C LEU A 12 2.28 17.03 -6.17
N ALA A 13 1.71 17.97 -5.41
CA ALA A 13 0.87 17.64 -4.26
C ALA A 13 -0.40 16.86 -4.68
N ALA A 14 -1.01 17.21 -5.81
CA ALA A 14 -2.16 16.50 -6.36
C ALA A 14 -1.80 15.08 -6.85
N GLN A 15 -0.63 14.92 -7.49
CA GLN A 15 -0.11 13.61 -7.89
C GLN A 15 0.12 12.72 -6.67
N ILE A 16 0.77 13.22 -5.62
CA ILE A 16 0.97 12.50 -4.36
C ILE A 16 -0.38 12.09 -3.74
N ALA A 17 -1.38 12.97 -3.75
CA ALA A 17 -2.70 12.65 -3.23
C ALA A 17 -3.39 11.53 -4.02
N THR A 18 -3.23 11.53 -5.35
CA THR A 18 -3.76 10.50 -6.25
C THR A 18 -3.07 9.16 -5.99
N GLU A 19 -1.74 9.13 -5.98
CA GLU A 19 -0.97 7.91 -5.68
C GLU A 19 -1.28 7.35 -4.29
N ALA A 20 -1.50 8.21 -3.29
CA ALA A 20 -1.90 7.77 -1.96
C ALA A 20 -3.30 7.14 -1.93
N ALA A 21 -4.23 7.63 -2.75
CA ALA A 21 -5.57 7.04 -2.88
C ALA A 21 -5.50 5.67 -3.58
N ASP A 22 -4.77 5.57 -4.68
CA ASP A 22 -4.57 4.32 -5.41
C ASP A 22 -3.85 3.28 -4.54
N LEU A 23 -2.86 3.71 -3.74
CA LEU A 23 -2.19 2.84 -2.77
C LEU A 23 -3.15 2.34 -1.69
N ALA A 24 -4.08 3.17 -1.21
CA ALA A 24 -5.06 2.75 -0.21
C ALA A 24 -5.99 1.66 -0.75
N ASP A 25 -6.45 1.79 -2.01
CA ASP A 25 -7.26 0.78 -2.68
C ASP A 25 -6.49 -0.54 -2.88
N ALA A 26 -5.23 -0.45 -3.34
CA ALA A 26 -4.36 -1.61 -3.50
C ALA A 26 -4.07 -2.31 -2.17
N LEU A 27 -3.86 -1.56 -1.08
CA LEU A 27 -3.64 -2.13 0.26
C LEU A 27 -4.90 -2.79 0.82
N SER A 28 -6.08 -2.20 0.61
CA SER A 28 -7.35 -2.84 1.00
C SER A 28 -7.51 -4.18 0.30
N THR A 29 -7.29 -4.21 -1.02
CA THR A 29 -7.35 -5.44 -1.82
C THR A 29 -6.31 -6.46 -1.35
N ALA A 30 -5.08 -6.02 -1.08
CA ALA A 30 -4.02 -6.88 -0.57
C ALA A 30 -4.35 -7.47 0.81
N GLU A 31 -5.01 -6.69 1.67
CA GLU A 31 -5.42 -7.13 3.00
C GLU A 31 -6.49 -8.21 2.96
N ASP A 32 -7.37 -8.18 1.96
CA ASP A 32 -8.40 -9.20 1.71
C ASP A 32 -7.80 -10.47 1.07
N VAL A 33 -7.08 -10.30 -0.05
CA VAL A 33 -6.53 -11.40 -0.85
C VAL A 33 -5.51 -12.24 -0.09
N GLN A 34 -4.77 -11.66 0.87
CA GLN A 34 -3.79 -12.43 1.65
C GLN A 34 -4.42 -13.57 2.45
N TRP A 35 -5.74 -13.57 2.68
CA TRP A 35 -6.47 -14.60 3.41
C TRP A 35 -7.16 -15.62 2.49
N GLU A 36 -7.27 -15.32 1.20
CA GLU A 36 -7.88 -16.22 0.22
C GLU A 36 -7.00 -17.45 -0.02
N ARG A 37 -7.63 -18.55 -0.47
CA ARG A 37 -6.90 -19.74 -0.91
C ARG A 37 -6.17 -19.37 -2.21
N PRO A 38 -4.85 -19.62 -2.34
CA PRO A 38 -4.14 -19.38 -3.58
C PRO A 38 -4.85 -20.10 -4.73
N PRO A 39 -4.91 -19.52 -5.94
CA PRO A 39 -5.40 -20.23 -7.11
C PRO A 39 -4.59 -21.52 -7.23
N SER A 40 -5.26 -22.66 -7.02
CA SER A 40 -4.61 -23.96 -7.06
C SER A 40 -3.94 -24.11 -8.42
N ARG A 41 -2.62 -24.38 -8.44
CA ARG A 41 -2.00 -24.95 -9.65
C ARG A 41 -2.89 -26.13 -10.07
N GLN A 42 -3.29 -26.10 -11.33
CA GLN A 42 -4.14 -27.10 -11.96
C GLN A 42 -3.67 -28.49 -11.52
N PRO A 43 -4.55 -29.34 -10.96
CA PRO A 43 -4.14 -30.64 -10.48
C PRO A 43 -3.59 -31.44 -11.67
N ASN A 44 -2.29 -31.72 -11.63
CA ASN A 44 -1.73 -32.84 -12.37
C ASN A 44 -2.51 -34.06 -11.90
N SER A 45 -3.23 -34.68 -12.84
CA SER A 45 -4.09 -35.84 -12.65
C SER A 45 -3.29 -37.02 -12.06
N SER A 46 -3.10 -37.04 -10.74
CA SER A 46 -2.44 -38.14 -10.01
C SER A 46 -2.74 -38.18 -8.50
N GLU A 47 -3.63 -37.34 -7.95
CA GLU A 47 -3.96 -37.39 -6.51
C GLU A 47 -5.39 -37.87 -6.26
N GLU A 48 -5.56 -39.18 -6.45
CA GLU A 48 -6.70 -39.96 -5.99
C GLU A 48 -6.58 -40.14 -4.46
N GLY A 49 -7.29 -39.34 -3.67
CA GLY A 49 -7.24 -39.48 -2.21
C GLY A 49 -8.13 -38.51 -1.42
N ARG A 50 -9.45 -38.75 -1.43
CA ARG A 50 -10.45 -38.01 -0.63
C ARG A 50 -10.10 -37.90 0.87
N ARG A 51 -10.34 -36.72 1.46
CA ARG A 51 -10.95 -36.57 2.81
C ARG A 51 -11.94 -35.38 2.85
N PRO A 52 -13.02 -35.44 3.67
CA PRO A 52 -14.19 -34.57 3.55
C PRO A 52 -14.11 -33.25 4.35
N MET A 53 -15.02 -32.34 3.98
CA MET A 53 -15.23 -30.97 4.46
C MET A 53 -15.30 -30.80 5.98
N GLY A 54 -14.57 -29.80 6.49
CA GLY A 54 -14.82 -29.10 7.75
C GLY A 54 -14.64 -27.60 7.53
N HIS A 55 -15.67 -26.81 7.82
CA HIS A 55 -15.68 -25.36 7.71
C HIS A 55 -14.52 -24.74 8.50
N HIS A 56 -13.80 -23.82 7.85
CA HIS A 56 -12.63 -23.11 8.39
C HIS A 56 -11.40 -24.00 8.61
N THR A 57 -10.83 -24.48 7.51
CA THR A 57 -9.52 -25.13 7.54
C THR A 57 -8.46 -24.03 7.73
N ASP A 58 -7.84 -24.00 8.90
CA ASP A 58 -6.56 -23.32 9.14
C ASP A 58 -5.64 -23.54 7.93
N PRO A 59 -5.03 -22.50 7.32
CA PRO A 59 -4.13 -22.66 6.18
C PRO A 59 -3.01 -23.63 6.56
N THR A 60 -3.19 -24.89 6.17
CA THR A 60 -2.22 -25.97 6.29
C THR A 60 -0.90 -25.52 5.66
N GLY A 61 0.23 -26.01 6.20
CA GLY A 61 1.59 -25.48 5.99
C GLY A 61 1.97 -25.10 4.55
N ASP A 62 1.43 -25.77 3.53
CA ASP A 62 1.64 -25.44 2.11
C ASP A 62 1.09 -24.07 1.70
N THR A 63 0.01 -23.62 2.35
CA THR A 63 -0.57 -22.29 2.14
C THR A 63 0.20 -21.19 2.85
N ALA A 64 1.01 -21.52 3.86
CA ALA A 64 1.84 -20.58 4.60
C ALA A 64 3.20 -20.33 3.93
N THR A 65 3.71 -21.32 3.19
CA THR A 65 4.98 -21.25 2.44
C THR A 65 4.83 -20.80 0.99
N HIS A 66 3.60 -20.57 0.52
CA HIS A 66 3.33 -20.11 -0.84
C HIS A 66 4.04 -18.78 -1.14
N GLU A 67 4.99 -18.79 -2.08
CA GLU A 67 5.86 -17.65 -2.41
C GLU A 67 5.09 -16.36 -2.68
N GLY A 68 3.99 -16.43 -3.43
CA GLY A 68 3.15 -15.26 -3.73
C GLY A 68 2.51 -14.64 -2.47
N ARG A 69 2.19 -15.46 -1.46
CA ARG A 69 1.61 -14.97 -0.20
C ARG A 69 2.68 -14.34 0.69
N LEU A 70 3.88 -14.91 0.71
CA LEU A 70 5.03 -14.34 1.41
C LEU A 70 5.43 -12.98 0.81
N ALA A 71 5.46 -12.88 -0.52
CA ALA A 71 5.72 -11.63 -1.22
C ALA A 71 4.66 -10.56 -0.89
N LEU A 72 3.37 -10.91 -0.93
CA LEU A 72 2.28 -10.01 -0.55
C LEU A 72 2.40 -9.53 0.90
N ARG A 73 2.67 -10.44 1.85
CA ARG A 73 2.89 -10.10 3.26
C ARG A 73 4.09 -9.18 3.47
N GLN A 74 5.18 -9.40 2.72
CA GLN A 74 6.36 -8.54 2.77
C GLN A 74 6.02 -7.12 2.33
N VAL A 75 5.27 -6.95 1.24
CA VAL A 75 4.82 -5.63 0.75
C VAL A 75 3.91 -4.95 1.79
N ILE A 76 2.92 -5.67 2.35
CA ILE A 76 2.05 -5.12 3.42
C ILE A 76 2.89 -4.69 4.63
N THR A 77 3.89 -5.48 5.01
CA THR A 77 4.78 -5.15 6.14
C THR A 77 5.60 -3.89 5.86
N GLN A 78 6.15 -3.77 4.65
CA GLN A 78 6.86 -2.56 4.23
C GLN A 78 5.95 -1.34 4.24
N ALA A 79 4.71 -1.46 3.74
CA ALA A 79 3.73 -0.37 3.77
C ALA A 79 3.41 0.06 5.21
N LYS A 80 3.22 -0.90 6.13
CA LYS A 80 3.00 -0.62 7.56
C LYS A 80 4.16 0.13 8.21
N HIS A 81 5.39 -0.12 7.77
CA HIS A 81 6.55 0.62 8.25
C HIS A 81 6.67 2.01 7.62
N LEU A 82 6.44 2.16 6.32
CA LEU A 82 6.71 3.41 5.59
C LEU A 82 5.59 4.45 5.70
N LEU A 83 4.31 4.04 5.68
CA LEU A 83 3.17 4.96 5.70
C LEU A 83 3.16 5.92 6.90
N PRO A 84 3.49 5.49 8.14
CA PRO A 84 3.60 6.42 9.27
C PRO A 84 4.62 7.54 9.03
N HIS A 85 5.76 7.23 8.41
CA HIS A 85 6.79 8.23 8.11
C HIS A 85 6.31 9.24 7.07
N ILE A 86 5.68 8.76 6.00
CA ILE A 86 5.11 9.62 4.94
C ILE A 86 4.06 10.56 5.56
N ARG A 87 3.16 10.03 6.40
CA ARG A 87 2.15 10.83 7.11
C ARG A 87 2.78 11.95 7.94
N VAL A 88 3.87 11.67 8.65
CA VAL A 88 4.58 12.67 9.47
C VAL A 88 5.17 13.76 8.58
N ILE A 89 5.82 13.40 7.47
CA ILE A 89 6.44 14.36 6.54
C ILE A 89 5.38 15.30 5.95
N VAL A 90 4.26 14.76 5.45
CA VAL A 90 3.17 15.56 4.89
C VAL A 90 2.57 16.50 5.94
N ALA A 91 2.37 16.02 7.17
CA ALA A 91 1.87 16.85 8.27
C ALA A 91 2.82 18.00 8.62
N GLN A 92 4.14 17.73 8.68
CA GLN A 92 5.16 18.74 8.95
C GLN A 92 5.22 19.79 7.85
N LEU A 93 5.23 19.38 6.58
CA LEU A 93 5.25 20.30 5.44
C LEU A 93 4.03 21.22 5.45
N ARG A 94 2.85 20.67 5.73
CA ARG A 94 1.63 21.47 5.88
C ARG A 94 1.78 22.51 6.99
N THR A 95 2.20 22.11 8.19
CA THR A 95 2.37 23.03 9.32
C THR A 95 3.39 24.13 9.00
N HIS A 96 4.58 23.77 8.52
CA HIS A 96 5.62 24.75 8.18
C HIS A 96 5.17 25.74 7.09
N THR A 97 4.41 25.27 6.09
CA THR A 97 3.88 26.13 5.03
C THR A 97 2.86 27.12 5.58
N THR A 98 1.93 26.65 6.41
CA THR A 98 0.92 27.51 7.07
C THR A 98 1.57 28.54 7.99
N ASP A 99 2.57 28.13 8.78
CA ASP A 99 3.31 29.01 9.68
C ASP A 99 4.06 30.10 8.90
N ALA A 100 4.70 29.71 7.79
CA ALA A 100 5.41 30.65 6.91
C ALA A 100 4.45 31.69 6.30
N ILE A 101 3.29 31.25 5.81
CA ILE A 101 2.24 32.14 5.27
C ILE A 101 1.76 33.12 6.35
N THR A 102 1.49 32.62 7.56
CA THR A 102 1.01 33.43 8.68
C THR A 102 2.02 34.50 9.06
N ARG A 103 3.30 34.11 9.24
CA ARG A 103 4.40 35.04 9.57
C ARG A 103 4.55 36.13 8.52
N TRP A 104 4.47 35.76 7.24
CA TRP A 104 4.54 36.70 6.13
C TRP A 104 3.39 37.72 6.16
N GLY A 105 2.15 37.25 6.38
CA GLY A 105 0.98 38.12 6.51
C GLY A 105 1.09 39.10 7.67
N SER A 106 1.59 38.65 8.83
CA SER A 106 1.77 39.50 10.01
C SER A 106 2.89 40.53 9.86
N SER A 107 3.88 40.32 8.99
CA SER A 107 4.95 41.31 8.75
C SER A 107 4.54 42.50 7.87
N GLN A 108 3.35 42.46 7.28
CA GLN A 108 2.83 43.53 6.42
C GLN A 108 1.81 44.45 7.12
N SER A 109 1.50 44.20 8.40
CA SER A 109 0.62 45.02 9.25
C SER A 109 1.43 45.83 10.25
#